data_AF-A0A431U7Z7-F1
#
_entry.id   AF-A0A431U7Z7-F1
#
_cell.length_a   1.000
_cell.length_b   1.000
_cell.length_c   1.000
_cell.angle_alpha   90.00
_cell.angle_beta   90.00
_cell.angle_gamma   90.00
#
_symmetry.space_group_name_H-M   'P 1'
#
loop_
_entity.id
_entity.type
_entity.pdbx_description
1 polymer ?
#
loop_
_entity_poly.entity_id
_entity_poly.type
_entity_poly.pdbx_seq_one_letter_code
_entity_poly.pdbx_strand_id
1 'polypeptide(L)'
;MPPSFLDDLMAEVPQDEHVVVALIADLADQVKAEMQAQGLTRRALAQRLGKSESEVTKWLSGMHNLTLHSVAKLSVALQTDLFTTRRNPVGYFGRLPLAATRSVAAAEFDAILTNPPYNAQPTAGPMTRLLATSWEGEQENRRPYEFAA
;
A
#
# COMPACT_ATOMS: atom_id res chain seq x y z
N MET A 1 -24.99 -24.84 -8.77
CA MET A 1 -24.53 -24.01 -9.89
C MET A 1 -23.09 -24.39 -10.15
N PRO A 2 -22.71 -24.81 -11.37
CA PRO A 2 -21.29 -24.88 -11.70
C PRO A 2 -20.67 -23.49 -11.53
N PRO A 3 -19.37 -23.39 -11.19
CA PRO A 3 -18.68 -22.10 -11.17
C PRO A 3 -18.91 -21.41 -12.52
N SER A 4 -19.22 -20.11 -12.46
CA SER A 4 -19.45 -19.36 -13.67
C SER A 4 -18.13 -19.22 -14.43
N PHE A 5 -18.19 -19.04 -15.75
CA PHE A 5 -17.01 -18.76 -16.57
C PHE A 5 -16.15 -17.60 -16.02
N LEU A 6 -16.79 -16.63 -15.36
CA LEU A 6 -16.10 -15.54 -14.69
C LEU A 6 -15.34 -16.00 -13.44
N ASP A 7 -15.86 -16.97 -12.68
CA ASP A 7 -15.18 -17.51 -11.50
C ASP A 7 -13.92 -18.29 -11.89
N ASP A 8 -13.99 -19.05 -13.00
CA ASP A 8 -12.85 -19.79 -13.53
C ASP A 8 -11.74 -18.85 -14.03
N LEU A 9 -12.13 -17.76 -14.71
CA LEU A 9 -11.18 -16.75 -15.18
C LEU A 9 -10.51 -16.00 -14.02
N MET A 10 -11.26 -15.74 -12.95
CA MET A 10 -10.74 -15.05 -11.76
C MET A 10 -9.83 -15.96 -10.91
N ALA A 11 -10.00 -17.29 -11.00
CA ALA A 11 -9.12 -18.26 -10.35
C ALA A 11 -7.73 -18.36 -11.01
N GLU A 12 -7.59 -17.95 -12.28
CA GLU A 12 -6.28 -17.90 -12.97
C GLU A 12 -5.47 -16.64 -12.65
N VAL A 13 -6.12 -15.58 -12.16
CA VAL A 13 -5.45 -14.33 -11.79
C VAL A 13 -4.73 -14.50 -10.45
N PRO A 14 -3.41 -14.20 -10.37
CA PRO A 14 -2.66 -14.26 -9.12
C PRO A 14 -3.33 -13.45 -8.00
N GLN A 15 -3.30 -13.98 -6.78
CA GLN A 15 -3.99 -13.37 -5.64
C GLN A 15 -3.50 -11.94 -5.35
N ASP A 16 -2.21 -11.68 -5.54
CA ASP A 16 -1.60 -10.37 -5.37
C ASP A 16 -2.16 -9.34 -6.36
N GLU A 17 -2.49 -9.72 -7.59
CA GLU A 17 -3.13 -8.81 -8.55
C GLU A 17 -4.52 -8.37 -8.09
N HIS A 18 -5.32 -9.27 -7.52
CA HIS A 18 -6.61 -8.92 -6.91
C HIS A 18 -6.44 -7.93 -5.75
N VAL A 19 -5.41 -8.15 -4.92
CA VAL A 19 -5.08 -7.25 -3.80
C VAL A 19 -4.63 -5.89 -4.30
N VAL A 20 -3.79 -5.84 -5.34
CA VAL A 20 -3.31 -4.58 -5.96
C VAL A 20 -4.47 -3.77 -6.51
N VAL A 21 -5.39 -4.39 -7.25
CA VAL A 21 -6.58 -3.69 -7.78
C VAL A 21 -7.42 -3.11 -6.64
N ALA A 22 -7.65 -3.89 -5.58
CA ALA A 22 -8.41 -3.43 -4.43
C ALA A 22 -7.71 -2.27 -3.68
N LEU A 23 -6.39 -2.35 -3.50
CA LEU A 23 -5.58 -1.28 -2.89
C LEU A 23 -5.64 0.03 -3.69
N ILE A 24 -5.55 -0.05 -5.03
CA ILE A 24 -5.61 1.13 -5.89
C ILE A 24 -7.00 1.76 -5.85
N ALA A 25 -8.05 0.94 -5.86
CA ALA A 25 -9.43 1.41 -5.72
C ALA A 25 -9.68 2.10 -4.38
N ASP A 26 -9.26 1.48 -3.27
CA ASP A 26 -9.39 2.03 -1.93
C ASP A 26 -8.65 3.35 -1.77
N LEU A 27 -7.43 3.44 -2.32
CA LEU A 27 -6.66 4.68 -2.34
C LEU A 27 -7.38 5.78 -3.13
N ALA A 28 -7.89 5.46 -4.33
CA ALA A 28 -8.60 6.43 -5.14
C ALA A 28 -9.86 6.96 -4.44
N ASP A 29 -10.59 6.09 -3.75
CA ASP A 29 -11.78 6.47 -2.99
C ASP A 29 -11.44 7.27 -1.73
N GLN A 30 -10.34 6.94 -1.05
CA GLN A 30 -9.82 7.76 0.04
C GLN A 30 -9.49 9.17 -0.43
N VAL A 31 -8.79 9.31 -1.55
CA VAL A 31 -8.46 10.62 -2.12
C VAL A 31 -9.72 11.39 -2.51
N LYS A 32 -10.70 10.76 -3.18
CA LYS A 32 -11.97 11.41 -3.53
C LYS A 32 -12.72 11.90 -2.29
N ALA A 33 -12.78 11.08 -1.23
CA ALA A 33 -13.44 11.44 0.01
C ALA A 33 -12.77 12.66 0.67
N GLU A 34 -11.44 12.70 0.68
CA GLU A 34 -10.69 13.84 1.20
C GLU A 34 -10.93 15.11 0.35
N MET A 35 -10.91 14.97 -0.97
CA MET A 35 -11.23 16.08 -1.87
C MET A 35 -12.64 16.63 -1.61
N GLN A 36 -13.62 15.75 -1.41
CA GLN A 36 -14.99 16.15 -1.08
C GLN A 36 -15.07 16.86 0.27
N ALA A 37 -14.40 16.34 1.29
CA ALA A 37 -14.37 16.95 2.63
C ALA A 37 -13.76 18.36 2.61
N GLN A 38 -12.75 18.58 1.78
CA GLN A 38 -12.09 19.88 1.61
C GLN A 38 -12.72 20.80 0.55
N GLY A 39 -13.77 20.35 -0.16
CA GLY A 39 -14.35 21.11 -1.28
C GLY A 39 -13.39 21.29 -2.47
N LEU A 40 -12.40 20.42 -2.61
CA LEU A 40 -11.36 20.49 -3.64
C LEU A 40 -11.85 19.94 -4.98
N THR A 41 -11.64 20.71 -6.03
CA THR A 41 -11.85 20.24 -7.41
C THR A 41 -10.62 19.47 -7.92
N ARG A 42 -10.82 18.61 -8.92
CA ARG A 42 -9.72 17.92 -9.63
C ARG A 42 -8.69 18.89 -10.20
N ARG A 43 -9.15 20.02 -10.73
CA ARG A 43 -8.31 21.11 -11.21
C ARG A 43 -7.44 21.69 -10.11
N ALA A 44 -8.01 22.00 -8.95
CA ALA A 44 -7.26 22.54 -7.82
C ALA A 44 -6.22 21.54 -7.31
N LEU A 45 -6.57 20.25 -7.22
CA LEU A 45 -5.62 19.20 -6.84
C LEU A 45 -4.47 19.07 -7.85
N ALA A 46 -4.77 19.10 -9.15
CA ALA A 46 -3.77 19.07 -10.22
C ALA A 46 -2.79 20.25 -10.12
N GLN A 47 -3.30 21.46 -9.82
CA GLN A 47 -2.48 22.64 -9.59
C GLN A 47 -1.55 22.48 -8.38
N ARG A 48 -2.06 21.96 -7.24
CA ARG A 48 -1.24 21.69 -6.04
C ARG A 48 -0.13 20.67 -6.30
N LEU A 49 -0.40 19.67 -7.15
CA LEU A 49 0.56 18.63 -7.50
C LEU A 49 1.54 19.03 -8.61
N GLY A 50 1.30 20.17 -9.29
CA GLY A 50 2.04 20.53 -10.50
C GLY A 50 1.84 19.52 -11.65
N LYS A 51 0.66 18.90 -11.74
CA LYS A 51 0.30 17.86 -12.71
C LYS A 51 -0.87 18.28 -13.60
N SER A 52 -1.12 17.51 -14.65
CA SER A 52 -2.28 17.72 -15.51
C SER A 52 -3.57 17.18 -14.86
N GLU A 53 -4.71 17.80 -15.17
CA GLU A 53 -6.02 17.30 -14.71
C GLU A 53 -6.30 15.87 -15.21
N SER A 54 -5.79 15.52 -16.39
CA SER A 54 -5.90 14.17 -16.96
C SER A 54 -5.11 13.14 -16.15
N GLU A 55 -3.92 13.49 -15.67
CA GLU A 55 -3.10 12.61 -14.81
C GLU A 55 -3.80 12.38 -13.46
N VAL A 56 -4.32 13.45 -12.84
CA VAL A 56 -5.13 13.32 -11.61
C VAL A 56 -6.38 12.47 -11.86
N THR A 57 -7.04 12.64 -13.00
CA THR A 57 -8.21 11.82 -13.36
C THR A 57 -7.84 10.34 -13.50
N LYS A 58 -6.68 10.03 -14.08
CA LYS A 58 -6.17 8.64 -14.14
C LYS A 58 -5.92 8.08 -12.74
N TRP A 59 -5.32 8.85 -11.85
CA TRP A 59 -5.07 8.42 -10.48
C TRP A 59 -6.36 8.13 -9.72
N LEU A 60 -7.38 8.97 -9.89
CA LEU A 60 -8.69 8.81 -9.25
C LEU A 60 -9.57 7.74 -9.90
N SER A 61 -9.17 7.16 -11.03
CA SER A 61 -9.94 6.10 -11.69
C SER A 61 -9.98 4.80 -10.89
N GLY A 62 -9.03 4.59 -9.98
CA GLY A 62 -8.91 3.32 -9.24
C GLY A 62 -8.30 2.17 -10.07
N MET A 63 -7.83 2.44 -11.29
CA MET A 63 -7.27 1.44 -12.20
C MET A 63 -5.78 1.66 -12.51
N HIS A 64 -5.18 2.74 -12.01
CA HIS A 64 -3.80 3.08 -12.29
C HIS A 64 -2.93 2.84 -11.06
N ASN A 65 -1.93 1.97 -11.20
CA ASN A 65 -0.96 1.76 -10.14
C ASN A 65 -0.16 3.04 -9.88
N LEU A 66 -0.02 3.39 -8.59
CA LEU A 66 0.72 4.56 -8.14
C LEU A 66 1.95 4.12 -7.37
N THR A 67 3.05 4.83 -7.58
CA THR A 67 4.23 4.64 -6.74
C THR A 67 3.99 5.23 -5.36
N LEU A 68 4.69 4.73 -4.34
CA LEU A 68 4.66 5.31 -2.99
C LEU A 68 5.03 6.80 -2.99
N HIS A 69 5.94 7.22 -3.88
CA HIS A 69 6.28 8.62 -4.05
C HIS A 69 5.10 9.47 -4.57
N SER A 70 4.30 8.94 -5.50
CA SER A 70 3.07 9.60 -5.94
C SER A 70 2.05 9.73 -4.80
N VAL A 71 1.95 8.71 -3.95
CA VAL A 71 1.06 8.74 -2.80
C VAL A 71 1.54 9.74 -1.75
N ALA A 72 2.83 9.78 -1.45
CA ALA A 72 3.40 10.79 -0.54
C ALA A 72 3.12 12.21 -1.03
N LYS A 73 3.23 12.47 -2.34
CA LYS A 73 2.85 13.76 -2.94
C LYS A 73 1.37 14.08 -2.75
N LEU A 74 0.49 13.08 -2.89
CA LEU A 74 -0.94 13.25 -2.64
C LEU A 74 -1.21 13.57 -1.16
N SER A 75 -0.58 12.86 -0.22
CA SER A 75 -0.69 13.11 1.21
C SER A 75 -0.30 14.55 1.55
N VAL A 76 0.83 15.03 1.00
CA VAL A 76 1.28 16.41 1.19
C VAL A 76 0.32 17.41 0.51
N ALA A 77 -0.15 17.16 -0.72
CA ALA A 77 -1.04 18.08 -1.43
C ALA A 77 -2.43 18.23 -0.76
N LEU A 78 -2.88 17.16 -0.09
CA LEU A 78 -4.14 17.11 0.65
C LEU A 78 -3.96 17.43 2.14
N GLN A 79 -2.72 17.52 2.64
CA GLN A 79 -2.41 17.72 4.07
C GLN A 79 -3.10 16.66 4.95
N THR A 80 -3.11 15.40 4.49
CA THR A 80 -3.70 14.25 5.20
C THR A 80 -2.83 13.02 5.04
N ASP A 81 -2.91 12.10 5.99
CA ASP A 81 -2.21 10.82 5.90
C ASP A 81 -3.05 9.81 5.08
N LEU A 82 -2.65 9.60 3.83
CA LEU A 82 -3.19 8.53 3.00
C LEU A 82 -2.65 7.16 3.46
N PHE A 83 -3.43 6.09 3.31
CA PHE A 83 -3.17 4.71 3.78
C PHE A 83 -3.13 4.44 5.30
N THR A 84 -3.03 5.45 6.16
CA THR A 84 -2.88 5.21 7.62
C THR A 84 -4.17 4.76 8.31
N THR A 85 -5.34 5.18 7.82
CA THR A 85 -6.52 5.30 8.70
C THR A 85 -7.77 4.54 8.24
N ARG A 86 -7.79 3.97 7.03
CA ARG A 86 -8.92 3.13 6.58
C ARG A 86 -8.49 1.68 6.43
N ARG A 87 -8.49 0.96 7.55
CA ARG A 87 -8.50 -0.50 7.49
C ARG A 87 -9.84 -0.90 6.85
N ASN A 88 -9.81 -1.50 5.66
CA ASN A 88 -10.94 -2.31 5.21
C ASN A 88 -11.23 -3.30 6.36
N PRO A 89 -12.40 -3.22 7.03
CA PRO A 89 -12.67 -3.99 8.25
C PRO A 89 -12.71 -5.50 7.95
N VAL A 90 -12.92 -5.86 6.69
CA VAL A 90 -12.78 -7.22 6.19
C VAL A 90 -11.32 -7.48 5.85
N GLY A 91 -10.63 -6.55 5.19
CA GLY A 91 -9.27 -6.74 4.69
C GLY A 91 -9.26 -7.55 3.38
N TYR A 92 -8.14 -7.51 2.64
CA TYR A 92 -8.05 -8.14 1.31
C TYR A 92 -7.97 -9.67 1.33
N PHE A 93 -7.74 -10.25 2.51
CA PHE A 93 -7.68 -11.70 2.73
C PHE A 93 -8.98 -12.24 3.37
N GLY A 94 -10.07 -11.47 3.32
CA GLY A 94 -11.28 -11.75 4.11
C GLY A 94 -11.09 -11.36 5.57
N ARG A 95 -12.20 -11.40 6.34
CA ARG A 95 -12.21 -11.07 7.77
C ARG A 95 -11.13 -11.94 8.42
N LEU A 96 -10.00 -11.34 8.79
CA LEU A 96 -9.00 -12.02 9.61
C LEU A 96 -9.80 -12.61 10.77
N PRO A 97 -9.68 -13.90 11.08
CA PRO A 97 -10.18 -14.40 12.33
C PRO A 97 -9.38 -13.60 13.37
N LEU A 98 -9.99 -12.53 13.89
CA LEU A 98 -9.73 -12.06 15.22
C LEU A 98 -10.12 -13.26 16.05
N ALA A 99 -9.19 -14.21 16.23
CA ALA A 99 -9.27 -15.19 17.28
C ALA A 99 -9.66 -14.38 18.49
N ALA A 100 -10.85 -14.67 19.04
CA ALA A 100 -11.51 -13.87 20.06
C ALA A 100 -10.42 -13.32 20.98
N THR A 101 -10.30 -11.99 21.06
CA THR A 101 -9.26 -11.32 21.82
C THR A 101 -9.32 -11.84 23.25
N ARG A 102 -8.52 -12.88 23.52
CA ARG A 102 -8.29 -13.39 24.85
C ARG A 102 -7.38 -12.37 25.50
N SER A 103 -7.76 -11.90 26.68
CA SER A 103 -6.81 -11.23 27.55
C SER A 103 -5.69 -12.22 27.87
N VAL A 104 -4.48 -11.89 27.46
CA VAL A 104 -3.27 -12.56 27.95
C VAL A 104 -2.88 -11.91 29.27
N ALA A 105 -2.52 -12.73 30.25
CA ALA A 105 -1.97 -12.21 31.51
C ALA A 105 -0.63 -11.50 31.22
N ALA A 106 -0.25 -10.51 32.04
CA ALA A 106 1.01 -9.78 31.85
C ALA A 106 2.24 -10.70 31.76
N ALA A 107 2.22 -11.84 32.47
CA ALA A 107 3.27 -12.86 32.41
C ALA A 107 3.31 -13.65 31.08
N GLU A 108 2.19 -13.78 30.36
CA GLU A 108 2.15 -14.39 29.03
C GLU A 108 2.65 -13.42 27.95
N PHE A 109 2.51 -12.11 28.18
CA PHE A 109 2.96 -11.07 27.25
C PHE A 109 4.49 -11.04 27.13
N ASP A 110 5.21 -11.20 28.24
CA ASP A 110 6.68 -11.28 28.25
C ASP A 110 7.21 -12.44 27.40
N ALA A 111 6.52 -13.59 27.41
CA ALA A 111 6.88 -14.75 26.60
C ALA A 111 6.65 -14.54 25.09
N ILE A 112 5.68 -13.68 24.72
CA ILE A 112 5.39 -13.32 23.32
C ILE A 112 6.41 -12.30 22.81
N LEU A 113 6.85 -11.37 23.66
CA LEU A 113 7.88 -10.37 23.32
C LEU A 113 9.29 -10.96 23.23
N THR A 114 9.54 -12.11 23.85
CA THR A 114 10.69 -12.96 23.52
C THR A 114 10.47 -13.67 22.19
N ASN A 115 10.27 -12.89 21.13
CA ASN A 115 10.45 -13.39 19.79
C ASN A 115 11.93 -13.80 19.68
N PRO A 116 12.29 -15.06 19.39
CA PRO A 116 13.65 -15.34 18.93
C PRO A 116 13.90 -14.39 17.75
N PRO A 117 15.12 -13.83 17.59
CA PRO A 117 15.40 -12.89 16.51
C PRO A 117 14.87 -13.49 15.22
N TYR A 118 14.16 -12.69 14.42
CA TYR A 118 13.64 -13.08 13.11
C TYR A 118 14.77 -13.73 12.29
N ASN A 119 14.92 -15.05 12.44
CA ASN A 119 15.84 -15.85 11.66
C ASN A 119 15.00 -16.46 10.55
N ALA A 120 14.47 -15.58 9.70
CA ALA A 120 14.18 -16.01 8.34
C ALA A 120 15.53 -16.36 7.73
N GLN A 121 15.93 -17.63 7.84
CA GLN A 121 16.82 -18.17 6.82
C GLN A 121 16.05 -17.98 5.51
N PRO A 122 16.54 -17.15 4.57
CA PRO A 122 15.89 -17.05 3.28
C PRO A 122 15.89 -18.47 2.70
N THR A 123 14.72 -19.07 2.52
CA THR A 123 14.60 -20.28 1.71
C THR A 123 15.07 -19.87 0.33
N ALA A 124 16.31 -20.25 0.00
CA ALA A 124 16.95 -19.91 -1.25
C ALA A 124 16.16 -20.54 -2.40
N GLY A 125 15.23 -19.77 -2.96
CA GLY A 125 14.70 -20.01 -4.29
C GLY A 125 15.79 -19.76 -5.34
N PRO A 126 15.67 -20.33 -6.55
CA PRO A 126 16.74 -20.39 -7.54
C PRO A 126 17.25 -19.03 -8.07
N MET A 127 16.60 -17.91 -7.72
CA MET A 127 17.04 -16.56 -8.09
C MET A 127 18.11 -15.95 -7.16
N THR A 128 18.62 -16.66 -6.16
CA THR A 128 19.60 -16.09 -5.20
C THR A 128 21.06 -16.10 -5.71
N ARG A 129 21.32 -16.45 -6.98
CA ARG A 129 22.69 -16.44 -7.54
C ARG A 129 23.03 -15.19 -8.37
N LEU A 130 22.08 -14.29 -8.63
CA LEU A 130 22.28 -13.13 -9.53
C LEU A 130 22.34 -11.75 -8.85
N LEU A 131 22.05 -11.63 -7.55
CA LEU A 131 22.02 -10.33 -6.87
C LEU A 131 23.29 -10.02 -6.06
N ALA A 132 24.23 -10.95 -5.92
CA ALA A 132 25.44 -10.75 -5.12
C ALA A 132 26.57 -9.98 -5.83
N THR A 133 26.43 -9.68 -7.13
CA THR A 133 27.49 -9.01 -7.92
C THR A 133 27.15 -7.59 -8.35
N SER A 134 26.02 -7.03 -7.93
CA SER A 134 25.55 -5.72 -8.43
C SER A 134 25.29 -4.66 -7.35
N TRP A 135 25.68 -4.91 -6.10
CA TRP A 135 25.40 -4.04 -4.93
C TRP A 135 26.62 -3.29 -4.39
N GLU A 136 27.68 -3.11 -5.18
CA GLU A 136 28.93 -2.49 -4.72
C GLU A 136 29.25 -1.13 -5.39
N GLY A 137 28.34 -0.59 -6.21
CA GLY A 137 28.63 0.57 -7.08
C GLY A 137 27.85 1.86 -6.82
N GLU A 138 26.89 1.93 -5.90
CA GLU A 138 25.92 3.04 -5.89
C GLU A 138 25.72 3.71 -4.51
N GLN A 139 26.85 4.14 -3.91
CA GLN A 139 26.91 4.87 -2.63
C GLN A 139 27.42 6.32 -2.78
N GLU A 140 27.25 6.97 -3.94
CA GLU A 140 27.86 8.30 -4.17
C GLU A 140 26.89 9.44 -4.54
N ASN A 141 25.59 9.35 -4.26
CA ASN A 141 24.75 10.54 -4.42
C ASN A 141 23.58 10.64 -3.42
N ARG A 142 23.91 10.81 -2.14
CA ARG A 142 22.95 11.28 -1.14
C ARG A 142 23.22 12.75 -0.83
N ARG A 143 22.47 13.65 -1.47
CA ARG A 143 22.24 15.00 -0.90
C ARG A 143 21.08 14.90 0.09
N PRO A 144 21.23 15.35 1.35
CA PRO A 144 20.12 15.38 2.30
C PRO A 144 19.10 16.44 1.90
N TYR A 145 17.82 16.11 2.00
CA TYR A 145 16.72 17.07 1.89
C TYR A 145 16.65 17.90 3.19
N GLU A 146 16.92 19.19 3.10
CA GLU A 146 16.73 20.14 4.20
C GLU A 146 15.25 20.60 4.25
N PHE A 147 14.61 20.42 5.40
CA PHE A 147 13.32 21.05 5.71
C PHE A 147 13.60 22.42 6.32
N ALA A 148 13.26 23.49 5.60
CA ALA A 148 13.26 24.85 6.15
C ALA A 148 12.02 25.06 7.03
N ALA A 149 12.25 25.52 8.27
CA ALA A 149 11.23 25.98 9.22
C ALA A 149 10.80 27.42 8.93
#